data_AF-Q0URZ1-F1
#
_entry.id   AF-Q0URZ1-F1
#
_cell.length_a   1.000
_cell.length_b   1.000
_cell.length_c   1.000
_cell.angle_alpha   90.00
_cell.angle_beta   90.00
_cell.angle_gamma   90.00
#
_symmetry.space_group_name_H-M   'P 1'
#
loop_
_entity.id
_entity.type
_entity.pdbx_description
1 polymer ?
#
loop_
_entity_poly.entity_id
_entity_poly.type
_entity_poly.pdbx_seq_one_letter_code
_entity_poly.pdbx_strand_id
1 'polypeptide(L)' 'MQVPLIFGDDFTALLKKWPKRSPEQKQVEALMKTGLASYKRSVVGNKGFWDDEDGSFPMAIYDVTERQDKAKQLRAKI' A
#
# COMPACT_ATOMS: atom_id res chain seq x y z
N MET A 1 4.10 16.78 -6.29
CA MET A 1 3.91 16.54 -4.85
C MET A 1 3.75 15.04 -4.65
N GLN A 2 4.52 14.45 -3.73
CA GLN A 2 4.34 13.04 -3.36
C GLN A 2 3.53 13.00 -2.07
N VAL A 3 2.45 12.22 -2.05
CA VAL A 3 1.60 12.09 -0.86
C VAL A 3 2.39 11.24 0.15
N PRO A 4 2.62 11.70 1.39
CA PRO A 4 3.48 10.97 2.33
C PRO A 4 2.84 9.67 2.84
N LEU A 5 1.51 9.62 2.85
CA LEU A 5 0.74 8.53 3.41
C LEU A 5 -0.57 8.34 2.64
N ILE A 6 -0.84 7.11 2.21
CA ILE A 6 -2.10 6.73 1.55
C ILE A 6 -2.78 5.66 2.41
N PHE A 7 -4.07 5.86 2.68
CA PHE A 7 -4.94 4.88 3.31
C PHE A 7 -5.91 4.34 2.25
N GLY A 8 -6.11 3.02 2.22
CA GLY A 8 -7.07 2.43 1.30
C GLY A 8 -7.14 0.92 1.46
N ASP A 9 -7.72 0.27 0.45
CA ASP A 9 -7.78 -1.19 0.40
C ASP A 9 -6.38 -1.80 0.36
N ASP A 10 -6.22 -2.98 0.95
CA ASP A 10 -5.05 -3.80 0.76
C ASP A 10 -5.09 -4.38 -0.66
N PHE A 11 -4.48 -3.64 -1.59
CA PHE A 11 -4.34 -4.05 -2.97
C PHE A 11 -3.64 -5.42 -3.13
N THR A 12 -2.84 -5.86 -2.15
CA THR A 12 -2.24 -7.20 -2.17
C THR A 12 -3.28 -8.28 -1.87
N ALA A 13 -4.16 -8.04 -0.92
CA ALA A 13 -5.26 -8.94 -0.62
C ALA A 13 -6.32 -8.93 -1.74
N LEU A 14 -6.62 -7.76 -2.29
CA LEU A 14 -7.49 -7.63 -3.46
C LEU A 14 -6.98 -8.44 -4.66
N LEU A 15 -5.68 -8.37 -4.95
CA LEU A 15 -5.05 -9.13 -6.04
C LEU A 15 -5.17 -10.64 -5.85
N LYS A 16 -5.26 -11.13 -4.61
CA LYS A 16 -5.52 -12.54 -4.30
C LYS A 16 -6.99 -12.93 -4.43
N LYS A 17 -7.93 -12.00 -4.18
CA LYS A 17 -9.37 -12.26 -4.27
C LYS A 17 -9.88 -12.28 -5.71
N TRP A 18 -9.33 -11.46 -6.61
CA TRP A 18 -9.85 -11.39 -7.99
C TRP A 18 -9.49 -12.62 -8.84
N PRO A 19 -10.40 -13.02 -9.75
CA PRO A 19 -10.13 -14.06 -10.73
C PRO A 19 -8.89 -13.74 -11.58
N LYS A 20 -8.06 -14.76 -11.81
CA LYS A 20 -6.85 -14.61 -12.63
C LYS A 20 -7.20 -14.14 -14.05
N ARG A 21 -6.42 -13.19 -14.58
CA ARG A 21 -6.56 -12.57 -15.90
C ARG A 21 -7.82 -11.71 -16.10
N SER A 22 -8.55 -11.41 -15.03
CA SER A 22 -9.67 -10.46 -15.08
C SER A 22 -9.17 -9.03 -15.41
N PRO A 23 -10.01 -8.20 -16.05
CA PRO A 23 -9.71 -6.79 -16.26
C PRO A 23 -9.37 -6.05 -14.95
N GLU A 24 -10.09 -6.38 -13.87
CA GLU A 24 -9.94 -5.78 -12.53
C GLU A 24 -8.58 -6.15 -11.92
N GLN A 25 -8.15 -7.41 -12.06
CA GLN A 25 -6.81 -7.82 -11.62
C GLN A 25 -5.72 -7.03 -12.33
N LYS A 26 -5.85 -6.79 -13.65
CA LYS A 26 -4.87 -6.00 -14.42
C LYS A 26 -4.81 -4.56 -13.95
N GLN A 27 -5.95 -3.95 -13.63
CA GLN A 27 -6.01 -2.58 -13.12
C GLN A 27 -5.29 -2.47 -11.77
N VAL A 28 -5.52 -3.43 -10.88
CA VAL A 28 -4.88 -3.43 -9.55
C VAL A 28 -3.41 -3.76 -9.61
N GLU A 29 -3.02 -4.67 -10.50
CA GLU A 29 -1.61 -4.95 -10.78
C GLU A 29 -0.90 -3.71 -11.33
N ALA A 30 -1.53 -2.97 -12.24
CA ALA A 30 -0.99 -1.72 -12.76
C ALA A 30 -0.85 -0.66 -11.64
N LEU A 31 -1.88 -0.48 -10.80
CA LEU A 31 -1.86 0.45 -9.68
C LEU A 31 -0.74 0.12 -8.67
N MET A 32 -0.56 -1.17 -8.35
CA MET A 32 0.52 -1.61 -7.47
C MET A 32 1.91 -1.37 -8.07
N LYS A 33 2.08 -1.61 -9.37
CA LYS A 33 3.36 -1.47 -10.08
C LYS A 33 3.76 -0.02 -10.37
N THR A 34 2.81 0.88 -10.57
CA THR A 34 3.11 2.27 -10.96
C THR A 34 2.77 3.27 -9.86
N GLY A 35 1.56 3.20 -9.30
CA GLY A 35 1.06 4.15 -8.30
C GLY A 35 1.68 3.93 -6.92
N LEU A 36 1.80 2.68 -6.49
CA LEU A 36 2.25 2.33 -5.13
C LEU A 36 3.69 1.79 -5.07
N ALA A 37 4.41 1.72 -6.20
CA ALA A 37 5.77 1.17 -6.23
C ALA A 37 6.79 1.96 -5.39
N SER A 38 6.54 3.24 -5.13
CA SER A 38 7.36 4.08 -4.26
C SER A 38 6.95 4.03 -2.79
N TYR A 39 5.92 3.26 -2.46
CA TYR A 39 5.36 3.15 -1.13
C TYR A 39 5.60 1.76 -0.54
N LYS A 40 5.78 1.67 0.78
CA LYS A 40 5.80 0.40 1.50
C LYS A 40 4.45 0.21 2.17
N ARG A 41 3.95 -1.02 2.04
CA ARG A 41 2.69 -1.45 2.63
C ARG A 41 2.90 -1.79 4.10
N SER A 42 2.11 -1.17 4.95
CA SER A 42 1.90 -1.52 6.35
C SER A 42 0.46 -2.01 6.51
N VAL A 43 0.30 -3.30 6.83
CA VAL A 43 -1.02 -3.91 7.03
C VAL A 43 -1.60 -3.38 8.34
N VAL A 44 -2.85 -2.95 8.31
CA VAL A 44 -3.58 -2.57 9.53
C VAL A 44 -4.04 -3.86 10.20
N GLY A 45 -3.19 -4.44 11.05
CA GLY A 45 -3.48 -5.65 11.80
C GLY A 45 -4.36 -5.38 13.03
N ASN A 46 -5.31 -6.27 13.26
CA ASN A 46 -6.33 -6.19 14.32
C ASN A 46 -5.80 -6.21 15.75
N LYS A 47 -5.54 -5.03 16.31
CA LYS A 47 -5.58 -4.82 17.77
C LYS A 47 -6.40 -3.57 18.11
N GLY A 48 -7.63 -3.49 17.59
CA GLY A 48 -8.65 -2.63 18.21
C GLY A 48 -9.53 -1.78 17.30
N PHE A 49 -9.72 -2.11 16.01
CA PHE A 49 -10.70 -1.33 15.22
C PHE A 49 -11.52 -2.11 14.17
N TRP A 50 -11.05 -3.22 13.59
CA TRP A 50 -11.74 -3.89 12.47
C TRP A 50 -11.90 -5.39 12.69
N ASP A 51 -12.78 -5.86 13.59
CA ASP A 51 -12.91 -7.29 13.92
C ASP A 51 -12.97 -8.23 12.69
N ASP A 52 -12.41 -9.43 12.86
CA ASP A 52 -12.18 -10.43 11.80
C ASP A 52 -13.45 -10.83 11.02
N GLU A 53 -14.63 -10.54 11.56
CA GLU A 53 -15.94 -10.83 10.95
C GLU A 53 -16.43 -9.77 9.94
N ASP A 54 -15.83 -8.56 9.89
CA ASP A 54 -16.22 -7.47 8.96
C ASP A 54 -15.39 -7.41 7.66
N GLY A 55 -14.43 -8.32 7.47
CA GLY A 55 -13.36 -8.23 6.47
C GLY A 55 -13.72 -8.48 5.00
N SER A 56 -14.80 -7.87 4.48
CA SER A 56 -15.10 -7.90 3.04
C SER A 56 -13.94 -7.33 2.20
N PHE A 57 -13.24 -6.32 2.73
CA PHE A 57 -12.07 -5.71 2.10
C PHE A 57 -11.04 -5.31 3.18
N PRO A 58 -9.92 -6.05 3.33
CA PRO A 58 -8.87 -5.66 4.27
C PRO A 58 -8.25 -4.32 3.83
N MET A 59 -7.89 -3.48 4.80
CA MET A 59 -7.25 -2.17 4.55
C MET A 59 -5.75 -2.21 4.75
N ALA A 60 -5.05 -1.31 4.06
CA ALA A 60 -3.61 -1.11 4.18
C ALA A 60 -3.25 0.39 4.20
N ILE A 61 -2.13 0.67 4.85
CA ILE A 61 -1.46 1.97 4.81
C ILE A 61 -0.26 1.84 3.88
N TYR A 62 -0.07 2.82 3.02
CA TYR A 62 1.07 2.91 2.12
C TYR A 62 1.85 4.16 2.49
N ASP A 63 3.06 3.97 3.01
CA ASP A 63 3.98 5.05 3.39
C ASP A 63 5.11 5.21 2.36
N VAL A 64 5.61 6.42 2.17
CA VAL A 64 6.80 6.65 1.33
C VAL A 64 8.05 6.37 2.18
N THR A 65 8.34 5.11 2.49
CA THR A 65 9.43 4.81 3.44
C THR A 65 10.83 5.12 2.89
N GLU A 66 11.57 5.86 3.71
CA GLU A 66 13.02 5.85 3.92
C GLU A 66 13.96 6.26 2.80
N ARG A 67 13.68 6.04 1.51
CA ARG A 67 14.64 6.44 0.46
C ARG A 67 14.83 7.95 0.41
N GLN A 68 13.76 8.70 0.63
CA GLN A 68 13.84 10.16 0.68
C GLN A 68 14.43 10.67 1.99
N ASP A 69 14.11 10.03 3.12
CA ASP A 69 14.65 10.47 4.42
C ASP A 69 16.13 10.16 4.57
N LYS A 70 16.62 8.99 4.13
CA LYS A 70 18.06 8.71 4.09
C LYS A 70 18.78 9.62 3.10
N ALA A 71 18.22 9.89 1.93
CA ALA A 71 18.83 10.82 0.97
C ALA A 71 18.85 12.28 1.45
N LYS A 72 17.81 12.73 2.15
CA LYS A 72 17.77 14.04 2.82
C LYS A 72 18.80 14.11 3.95
N GLN A 73 18.86 13.10 4.81
CA GLN A 73 19.81 13.04 5.92
C GLN A 73 21.26 12.95 5.44
N LEU A 74 21.52 12.28 4.31
CA LEU A 74 22.85 12.20 3.71
C LEU A 74 23.28 13.55 3.10
N ARG A 75 22.35 14.28 2.47
CA ARG A 75 22.60 15.62 1.92
C ARG A 75 22.76 16.70 2.98
N ALA A 76 22.10 16.56 4.13
CA ALA A 76 22.22 17.50 5.25
C ALA A 76 23.49 17.31 6.10
N LYS A 77 24.26 16.23 5.84
CA LYS A 77 25.54 15.93 6.50
C LYS A 77 26.77 16.29 5.65
N ILE A 78 26.58 16.78 4.42
CA ILE A 78 27.63 17.35 3.56
C ILE A 78 27.56 18.87 3.71
#